data_AF-A0A969IDN5-F1
#
_entry.id   AF-A0A969IDN5-F1
#
_cell.length_a   1.000
_cell.length_b   1.000
_cell.length_c   1.000
_cell.angle_alpha   90.00
_cell.angle_beta   90.00
_cell.angle_gamma   90.00
#
_symmetry.space_group_name_H-M   'P 1'
#
loop_
_entity.id
_entity.type
_entity.pdbx_description
1 polymer ?
#
loop_
_entity_poly.entity_id
_entity_poly.type
_entity_poly.pdbx_seq_one_letter_code
_entity_poly.pdbx_strand_id
1 'polypeptide(L)' 'MASWIKCTTAEGAEIRVNMDQVAMIRRHASDRGGTGSEITFATGSPSSIIVKEDQDHLVGSLEVCQEHGAV' A
#
# COMPACT_ATOMS: atom_id res chain seq x y z
N MET A 1 -0.81 9.87 13.99
CA MET A 1 -0.09 10.52 12.87
C MET A 1 -0.51 9.82 11.61
N ALA A 2 -0.88 10.54 10.54
CA ALA A 2 -1.27 9.89 9.30
C ALA A 2 -0.01 9.40 8.56
N SER A 3 0.12 8.08 8.43
CA SER A 3 1.23 7.45 7.73
C SER A 3 0.91 7.40 6.24
N TRP A 4 1.41 8.38 5.49
CA TRP A 4 1.25 8.41 4.04
C TRP A 4 2.44 7.77 3.34
N ILE A 5 2.18 6.81 2.46
CA ILE A 5 3.20 6.23 1.57
C ILE A 5 2.95 6.69 0.13
N LYS A 6 4.02 7.01 -0.59
CA LYS A 6 3.95 7.35 -2.00
C LYS A 6 4.09 6.05 -2.80
N CYS A 7 3.11 5.76 -3.65
CA CYS A 7 3.11 4.55 -4.46
C CYS A 7 2.87 4.87 -5.92
N THR A 8 3.36 4.01 -6.80
CA THR A 8 3.07 4.09 -8.24
C THR A 8 2.02 3.03 -8.59
N THR A 9 0.90 3.41 -9.19
CA THR A 9 -0.12 2.46 -9.63
C THR A 9 0.38 1.58 -10.78
N ALA A 10 -0.33 0.47 -11.05
CA ALA A 10 -0.08 -0.36 -12.24
C ALA A 10 -0.08 0.47 -13.55
N GLU A 11 -0.89 1.52 -13.61
CA GLU A 11 -1.02 2.44 -14.75
C GLU A 11 0.14 3.46 -14.83
N GLY A 12 1.03 3.50 -13.84
CA GLY A 12 2.13 4.46 -13.78
C GLY A 12 1.77 5.80 -13.14
N ALA A 13 0.60 5.92 -12.51
CA ALA A 13 0.20 7.12 -11.79
C ALA A 13 0.81 7.12 -10.38
N GLU A 14 1.41 8.23 -9.98
CA GLU A 14 1.88 8.40 -8.61
C GLU A 14 0.74 8.83 -7.69
N ILE A 15 0.47 8.02 -6.67
CA ILE A 15 -0.57 8.26 -5.67
C ILE A 15 0.04 8.29 -4.27
N ARG A 16 -0.71 8.85 -3.32
CA ARG A 16 -0.39 8.76 -1.90
C ARG A 16 -1.45 7.94 -1.20
N VAL A 17 -1.02 6.88 -0.52
CA VAL A 17 -1.87 5.95 0.20
C VAL A 17 -1.80 6.29 1.68
N ASN A 18 -2.94 6.55 2.30
CA ASN A 18 -3.01 6.70 3.76
C ASN A 18 -3.06 5.32 4.40
N MET A 19 -1.97 4.91 5.05
CA MET A 19 -1.86 3.62 5.71
C MET A 19 -2.83 3.47 6.89
N ASP A 20 -3.25 4.57 7.50
CA ASP A 20 -4.28 4.58 8.55
C ASP A 20 -5.65 4.11 8.02
N GLN A 21 -5.89 4.28 6.72
CA GLN A 21 -7.08 3.81 6.03
C GLN A 21 -6.88 2.48 5.32
N VAL A 22 -5.72 1.83 5.42
CA VAL A 22 -5.49 0.55 4.77
C VAL A 22 -6.03 -0.58 5.65
N ALA A 23 -6.99 -1.35 5.11
CA ALA A 23 -7.49 -2.56 5.75
C ALA A 23 -6.55 -3.75 5.54
N MET A 24 -6.03 -3.90 4.32
CA MET A 24 -5.26 -5.08 3.93
C MET A 24 -4.36 -4.76 2.73
N ILE A 25 -3.16 -5.35 2.73
CA ILE A 25 -2.24 -5.33 1.58
C ILE A 25 -1.97 -6.78 1.18
N ARG A 26 -2.31 -7.14 -0.06
CA ARG A 26 -2.07 -8.48 -0.61
C ARG A 26 -1.19 -8.41 -1.84
N ARG A 27 -0.35 -9.43 -2.07
CA ARG A 27 0.38 -9.53 -3.34
C ARG A 27 -0.59 -9.68 -4.49
N HIS A 28 -0.39 -8.88 -5.52
CA HIS A 28 -1.12 -8.95 -6.77
C HIS A 28 -0.15 -9.40 -7.85
N ALA A 29 -0.24 -10.67 -8.25
CA ALA A 29 0.46 -11.16 -9.41
C ALA A 29 -0.29 -10.70 -10.66
N SER A 30 0.25 -9.72 -11.38
CA SER A 30 -0.32 -9.31 -12.65
C SER A 30 0.04 -10.34 -13.72
N ASP A 31 -0.94 -10.79 -14.51
CA ASP A 31 -0.82 -11.81 -15.56
C ASP A 31 0.31 -11.52 -16.58
N ARG A 32 0.68 -10.24 -16.74
CA ARG A 32 1.79 -9.80 -17.60
C ARG A 32 3.20 -9.95 -16.99
N GLY A 33 3.36 -10.71 -15.90
CA GLY A 33 4.65 -10.90 -15.24
C GLY A 33 5.11 -9.72 -14.38
N GLY A 34 4.19 -8.79 -14.07
CA GLY A 34 4.45 -7.70 -13.13
C GLY A 34 4.05 -8.11 -11.72
N THR A 35 4.99 -8.08 -10.78
CA THR A 35 4.70 -8.13 -9.35
C THR A 35 4.18 -6.77 -8.90
N GLY A 36 3.00 -6.75 -8.31
CA GLY A 36 2.45 -5.57 -7.65
C GLY A 36 1.80 -5.94 -6.33
N SER A 37 1.25 -4.95 -5.66
CA SER A 37 0.49 -5.11 -4.42
C SER A 37 -0.88 -4.50 -4.57
N GLU A 38 -1.89 -5.22 -4.10
CA GLU A 38 -3.24 -4.69 -4.00
C GLU A 38 -3.50 -4.21 -2.58
N ILE A 39 -3.86 -2.94 -2.47
CA ILE A 39 -4.16 -2.26 -1.22
C ILE A 39 -5.68 -2.10 -1.13
N THR A 40 -6.28 -2.66 -0.09
CA THR A 40 -7.70 -2.53 0.24
C THR A 40 -7.85 -1.55 1.39
N PHE A 41 -8.75 -0.57 1.27
CA PHE A 41 -8.98 0.44 2.30
C PHE A 41 -10.12 0.07 3.26
N ALA A 42 -9.94 0.39 4.54
CA ALA A 42 -10.93 0.27 5.60
C ALA A 42 -11.83 1.52 5.58
N THR A 43 -12.93 1.49 4.80
CA THR A 43 -14.24 2.16 5.05
C THR A 43 -15.05 2.32 3.76
N GLY A 44 -16.32 1.88 3.80
CA GLY A 44 -17.43 2.37 2.96
C GLY A 44 -17.42 2.12 1.44
N SER A 45 -16.27 1.88 0.83
CA SER A 45 -16.13 1.71 -0.62
C SER A 45 -15.21 0.53 -0.94
N PRO A 46 -15.58 -0.40 -1.84
CA PRO A 46 -14.70 -1.48 -2.30
C PRO A 46 -13.65 -0.95 -3.28
N SER A 47 -12.86 0.03 -2.86
CA SER A 47 -11.85 0.68 -3.69
C SER A 47 -10.50 0.01 -3.46
N SER A 48 -10.29 -1.22 -3.93
CA SER A 48 -8.94 -1.79 -3.96
C SER A 48 -8.12 -1.12 -5.06
N ILE A 49 -6.88 -0.73 -4.77
CA ILE A 49 -5.93 -0.18 -5.75
C ILE A 49 -4.78 -1.13 -5.97
N ILE A 50 -4.26 -1.20 -7.19
CA ILE A 50 -3.08 -2.00 -7.51
C ILE A 50 -1.89 -1.05 -7.71
N VAL A 51 -0.87 -1.25 -6.90
CA VAL A 51 0.40 -0.54 -6.98
C VAL A 51 1.50 -1.47 -7.47
N LYS A 52 2.52 -0.91 -8.13
CA LYS A 52 3.70 -1.63 -8.60
C LYS A 52 4.71 -1.92 -7.51
N GLU A 53 4.57 -1.30 -6.34
CA GLU A 53 5.42 -1.61 -5.20
C GLU A 53 5.23 -3.04 -4.71
N ASP A 54 6.35 -3.65 -4.31
CA ASP A 54 6.35 -4.94 -3.65
C ASP A 54 5.69 -4.85 -2.26
N GLN A 55 5.02 -5.94 -1.86
CA GLN A 55 4.29 -6.00 -0.60
C GLN A 55 5.23 -5.82 0.59
N ASP A 56 6.43 -6.37 0.55
CA ASP A 56 7.42 -6.29 1.62
C ASP A 56 7.82 -4.82 1.89
N HIS A 57 7.95 -4.02 0.82
CA HIS A 57 8.25 -2.60 0.96
C HIS A 57 7.11 -1.79 1.60
N LEU A 58 5.86 -2.15 1.28
CA LEU A 58 4.67 -1.50 1.85
C LEU A 58 4.44 -1.91 3.31
N VAL A 59 4.62 -3.19 3.63
CA VAL A 59 4.47 -3.74 4.98
C VAL A 59 5.63 -3.28 5.87
N GLY A 60 6.87 -3.28 5.36
CA GLY A 60 8.01 -2.73 6.08
C GLY A 60 7.85 -1.25 6.39
N SER A 61 7.26 -0.46 5.48
CA SER A 61 6.92 0.94 5.77
C SER A 61 5.83 1.10 6.85
N LEU A 62 4.91 0.13 6.95
CA LEU A 62 3.90 0.10 8.02
C LEU A 62 4.56 -0.16 9.39
N GLU A 63 5.52 -1.09 9.44
CA GLU A 63 6.27 -1.43 10.66
C GLU A 63 7.24 -0.31 11.07
N VAL A 64 7.89 0.37 10.12
CA VAL A 64 8.78 1.52 10.42
C VAL A 64 8.02 2.70 11.05
N CYS A 65 6.74 2.90 10.71
CA CYS A 65 5.89 3.86 11.43
C CYS A 65 5.57 3.43 12.87
N GLN A 66 5.64 2.13 13.20
CA GLN A 66 5.47 1.62 14.56
C GLN A 66 6.75 1.73 15.39
N GLU A 67 7.94 1.65 14.78
CA GLU A 67 9.20 1.63 15.53
C GLU A 67 9.68 3.03 16.00
N HIS A 68 9.33 4.12 15.29
CA HIS A 68 9.71 5.49 15.70
C HIS A 68 8.66 6.22 16.57
N GLY A 69 7.84 5.47 17.31
CA GLY A 69 6.81 5.99 18.21
C GLY A 69 7.06 5.73 19.70
N ALA A 70 8.31 5.47 20.11
CA ALA A 70 8.67 5.25 21.51
C ALA A 70 9.80 6.19 21.97
N VAL A 71 9.42 7.41 22.37
CA VAL A 71 9.76 8.11 23.65
C VAL A 71 9.52 9.62 23.53
#